data_AF-A0A2A5D8H5-F1
#
_entry.id   AF-A0A2A5D8H5-F1
#
_cell.length_a   1.000
_cell.length_b   1.000
_cell.length_c   1.000
_cell.angle_alpha   90.00
_cell.angle_beta   90.00
_cell.angle_gamma   90.00
#
_symmetry.space_group_name_H-M   'P 1'
#
loop_
_entity.id
_entity.type
_entity.pdbx_description
1 polymer ?
#
loop_
_entity_poly.entity_id
_entity_poly.type
_entity_poly.pdbx_seq_one_letter_code
_entity_poly.pdbx_strand_id
1 'polypeptide(L)'
;MKSHSSDGSGHKEWQGRLSAWFDGECSELDAAEVRAHLLDSPQSRAQLQEWRGLRDNLALLQPEEPSEILLERMRLRFEDGMAQEVFQVSRALRSWNVAAALLLTFGLGMWLSDRFLTSGPQNVYASQSSDLDAAIEELLNRPPADPASSH
;
A
#
# COMPACT_ATOMS: atom_id res chain seq x y z
N MET A 1 41.06 -25.79 -53.68
CA MET A 1 40.04 -24.72 -53.57
C MET A 1 38.98 -25.17 -52.57
N LYS A 2 39.11 -24.75 -51.31
CA LYS A 2 38.10 -25.00 -50.27
C LYS A 2 37.12 -23.83 -50.29
N SER A 3 35.91 -24.08 -50.78
CA SER A 3 34.79 -23.17 -50.61
C SER A 3 34.38 -23.21 -49.14
N HIS A 4 34.73 -22.17 -48.39
CA HIS A 4 34.24 -22.00 -47.03
C HIS A 4 32.80 -21.53 -47.11
N SER A 5 31.87 -22.47 -46.92
CA SER A 5 30.48 -22.18 -46.55
C SER A 5 30.45 -21.49 -45.19
N SER A 6 30.65 -20.17 -45.16
CA SER A 6 30.49 -19.31 -43.97
C SER A 6 29.22 -18.45 -44.05
N ASP A 7 28.26 -18.80 -44.92
CA ASP A 7 27.29 -17.83 -45.42
C ASP A 7 25.89 -17.90 -44.76
N GLY A 8 25.70 -18.77 -43.77
CA GLY A 8 24.39 -18.98 -43.14
C GLY A 8 24.18 -18.26 -41.81
N SER A 9 25.26 -17.92 -41.09
CA SER A 9 25.16 -17.42 -39.71
C SER A 9 24.98 -15.90 -39.66
N GLY A 10 25.70 -15.14 -40.50
CA GLY A 10 25.61 -13.68 -40.52
C GLY A 10 24.25 -13.18 -40.99
N HIS A 11 23.62 -13.85 -41.96
CA HIS A 11 22.31 -13.43 -42.46
C HIS A 11 21.21 -13.53 -41.38
N LYS A 12 21.26 -14.56 -40.52
CA LYS A 12 20.29 -14.73 -39.42
C LYS A 12 20.47 -13.67 -38.33
N GLU A 13 21.71 -13.33 -38.01
CA GLU A 13 22.04 -12.29 -37.03
C GLU A 13 21.53 -10.93 -37.51
N TRP A 14 21.80 -10.56 -38.77
CA TRP A 14 21.32 -9.30 -39.34
C TRP A 14 19.80 -9.24 -39.49
N GLN A 15 19.14 -10.37 -39.72
CA GLN A 15 17.68 -10.42 -39.81
C GLN A 15 17.01 -10.03 -38.48
N GLY A 16 17.52 -10.51 -37.34
CA GLY A 16 17.00 -10.15 -36.02
C GLY A 16 17.25 -8.67 -35.67
N ARG A 17 18.43 -8.15 -36.03
CA ARG A 17 18.74 -6.72 -35.83
C ARG A 17 17.88 -5.83 -36.73
N LEU A 18 17.63 -6.26 -37.97
CA LEU A 18 16.79 -5.54 -38.92
C LEU A 18 15.32 -5.50 -38.48
N SER A 19 14.79 -6.59 -37.93
CA SER A 19 13.41 -6.59 -37.38
C SER A 19 13.29 -5.69 -36.16
N ALA A 20 14.21 -5.81 -35.19
CA ALA A 20 14.22 -4.95 -34.01
C ALA A 20 14.34 -3.47 -34.38
N TRP A 21 15.13 -3.15 -35.42
CA TRP A 21 15.21 -1.79 -35.96
C TRP A 21 13.92 -1.33 -36.63
N PHE A 22 13.24 -2.20 -37.36
CA PHE A 22 11.95 -1.89 -38.00
C PHE A 22 10.84 -1.62 -36.98
N ASP A 23 10.83 -2.35 -35.87
CA ASP A 23 9.85 -2.21 -34.79
C ASP A 23 10.18 -1.05 -33.83
N GLY A 24 11.36 -0.42 -33.96
CA GLY A 24 11.80 0.69 -33.12
C GLY A 24 12.38 0.27 -31.76
N GLU A 25 12.68 -1.01 -31.57
CA GLU A 25 13.24 -1.59 -30.33
C GLU A 25 14.77 -1.54 -30.28
N CYS A 26 15.39 -0.88 -31.24
CA CYS A 26 16.83 -0.88 -31.47
C CYS A 26 17.51 0.30 -30.78
N SER A 27 18.71 0.09 -30.21
CA SER A 27 19.53 1.18 -29.67
C SER A 27 20.04 2.11 -30.79
N GLU A 28 20.45 3.34 -30.46
CA GLU A 28 20.97 4.28 -31.48
C GLU A 28 22.22 3.74 -32.20
N LEU A 29 23.08 3.03 -31.47
CA LEU A 29 24.29 2.42 -32.00
C LEU A 29 23.94 1.28 -32.97
N ASP A 30 23.06 0.38 -32.56
CA ASP A 30 22.59 -0.70 -33.42
C ASP A 30 21.86 -0.16 -34.67
N ALA A 31 21.07 0.90 -34.51
CA ALA A 31 20.38 1.56 -35.61
C ALA A 31 21.36 2.22 -36.61
N ALA A 32 22.53 2.68 -36.17
CA ALA A 32 23.58 3.16 -37.07
C ALA A 32 24.20 2.00 -37.85
N GLU A 33 24.49 0.88 -37.19
CA GLU A 33 25.04 -0.32 -37.83
C GLU A 33 24.08 -0.95 -38.84
N VAL A 34 22.78 -1.06 -38.50
CA VAL A 34 21.75 -1.55 -39.43
C VAL A 34 21.64 -0.64 -40.65
N ARG A 35 21.72 0.69 -40.48
CA ARG A 35 21.73 1.64 -41.60
C ARG A 35 22.94 1.44 -42.51
N ALA A 36 24.13 1.22 -41.93
CA ALA A 36 25.33 0.92 -42.71
C ALA A 36 25.16 -0.39 -43.50
N HIS A 37 24.69 -1.46 -42.85
CA HIS A 37 24.43 -2.76 -43.49
C HIS A 37 23.41 -2.67 -44.64
N LEU A 38 22.38 -1.83 -44.50
CA LEU A 38 21.38 -1.62 -45.55
C LEU A 38 21.95 -0.96 -46.82
N LEU A 39 23.04 -0.20 -46.72
CA LEU A 39 23.71 0.36 -47.91
C LEU A 39 24.32 -0.77 -48.75
N ASP A 40 24.93 -1.75 -48.08
CA ASP A 40 25.71 -2.82 -48.70
C ASP A 40 24.88 -4.06 -49.06
N SER A 41 23.70 -4.25 -48.46
CA SER A 41 22.84 -5.42 -48.66
C SER A 41 21.55 -5.09 -49.43
N PRO A 42 21.50 -5.32 -50.77
CA PRO A 42 20.27 -5.21 -51.55
C PRO A 42 19.15 -6.13 -51.07
N GLN A 43 19.51 -7.33 -50.58
CA GLN A 43 18.54 -8.31 -50.08
C GLN A 43 17.83 -7.81 -48.82
N SER A 44 18.58 -7.25 -47.86
CA SER A 44 18.00 -6.68 -46.64
C SER A 44 17.13 -5.45 -46.94
N ARG A 45 17.48 -4.65 -47.97
CA ARG A 45 16.62 -3.56 -48.45
C ARG A 45 15.32 -4.06 -49.07
N ALA A 46 15.36 -5.12 -49.89
CA ALA A 46 14.17 -5.70 -50.47
C ALA A 46 13.22 -6.26 -49.39
N GLN A 47 13.77 -6.95 -48.39
CA GLN A 47 13.02 -7.45 -47.24
C GLN A 47 12.36 -6.31 -46.45
N LEU A 48 13.09 -5.21 -46.20
CA LEU A 48 12.54 -4.04 -45.53
C LEU A 48 11.39 -3.38 -46.33
N GLN A 49 11.51 -3.35 -47.66
CA GLN A 49 10.43 -2.86 -48.52
C GLN A 49 9.18 -3.74 -48.45
N GLU A 50 9.35 -5.07 -48.41
CA GLU A 50 8.26 -6.02 -48.23
C GLU A 50 7.52 -5.77 -46.91
N TRP A 51 8.25 -5.62 -45.81
CA TRP A 51 7.66 -5.33 -44.50
C TRP A 51 6.92 -3.99 -44.46
N ARG A 52 7.45 -2.95 -45.11
CA ARG A 52 6.74 -1.68 -45.27
C ARG A 52 5.42 -1.86 -46.03
N GLY A 53 5.45 -2.60 -47.13
CA GLY A 53 4.23 -2.91 -47.90
C GLY A 53 3.19 -3.68 -47.08
N LEU A 54 3.63 -4.65 -46.28
CA LEU A 54 2.74 -5.38 -45.35
C LEU A 54 2.15 -4.45 -44.29
N ARG A 55 2.94 -3.56 -43.70
CA ARG A 55 2.47 -2.58 -42.71
C ARG A 55 1.44 -1.63 -43.31
N ASP A 56 1.68 -1.16 -44.53
CA ASP A 56 0.74 -0.28 -45.24
C ASP A 56 -0.57 -1.02 -45.56
N ASN A 57 -0.49 -2.29 -45.98
CA ASN A 57 -1.69 -3.13 -46.17
C ASN A 57 -2.46 -3.36 -44.87
N LEU A 58 -1.77 -3.59 -43.76
CA LEU A 58 -2.41 -3.71 -42.45
C LEU A 58 -3.06 -2.40 -42.02
N ALA A 59 -2.47 -1.25 -42.33
CA ALA A 59 -3.06 0.05 -42.04
C ALA A 59 -4.41 0.25 -42.74
N LEU A 60 -4.59 -0.32 -43.95
CA LEU A 60 -5.88 -0.31 -44.65
C LEU A 60 -6.96 -1.16 -43.96
N LEU A 61 -6.55 -2.16 -43.18
CA LEU A 61 -7.44 -3.01 -42.40
C LEU A 61 -7.70 -2.46 -41.00
N GLN A 62 -6.94 -1.46 -40.55
CA GLN A 62 -7.16 -0.89 -39.25
C GLN A 62 -8.51 -0.16 -39.24
N PRO A 63 -9.32 -0.34 -38.18
CA PRO A 63 -10.52 0.44 -38.02
C PRO A 63 -10.15 1.93 -37.97
N GLU A 64 -11.08 2.77 -38.44
CA GLU A 64 -10.94 4.22 -38.38
C GLU A 64 -10.60 4.66 -36.95
N GLU A 65 -9.79 5.73 -36.83
CA GLU A 65 -9.40 6.23 -35.51
C GLU A 65 -10.64 6.44 -34.64
N PRO A 66 -10.61 6.00 -33.38
CA PRO A 66 -11.76 6.13 -32.50
C PRO A 66 -12.11 7.60 -32.37
N SER A 67 -13.38 7.95 -32.63
CA SER A 67 -13.86 9.32 -32.47
C SER A 67 -13.52 9.86 -31.07
N GLU A 68 -13.24 11.17 -30.97
CA GLU A 68 -12.97 11.83 -29.68
C GLU A 68 -14.08 11.56 -28.65
N ILE A 69 -15.33 11.46 -29.10
CA ILE A 69 -16.48 11.13 -28.25
C ILE A 69 -16.37 9.72 -27.65
N LEU A 70 -15.88 8.75 -28.41
CA LEU A 70 -15.68 7.39 -27.92
C LEU A 70 -14.53 7.34 -26.91
N LEU A 71 -13.43 8.05 -27.19
CA LEU A 71 -12.30 8.18 -26.28
C LEU A 71 -12.70 8.83 -24.96
N GLU A 72 -13.48 9.91 -25.01
CA GLU A 72 -13.97 10.60 -23.82
C GLU A 72 -14.91 9.70 -23.00
N ARG A 73 -15.78 8.91 -23.65
CA ARG A 73 -16.60 7.90 -22.94
C ARG A 73 -15.76 6.82 -22.27
N MET A 74 -14.69 6.35 -22.92
CA MET A 74 -13.79 5.37 -22.33
C MET A 74 -13.06 5.95 -21.12
N ARG A 75 -12.57 7.19 -21.25
CA ARG A 75 -11.93 7.92 -20.17
C ARG A 75 -12.85 8.08 -18.95
N LEU A 76 -14.07 8.57 -19.16
CA LEU A 76 -15.04 8.74 -18.07
C LEU A 76 -15.36 7.42 -17.37
N ARG A 77 -15.52 6.32 -18.12
CA ARG A 77 -15.73 5.00 -17.52
C ARG A 77 -14.52 4.52 -16.71
N PHE A 78 -13.32 4.81 -17.17
CA PHE A 78 -12.10 4.45 -16.47
C PHE A 78 -11.94 5.25 -15.18
N GLU A 79 -12.19 6.55 -15.22
CA GLU A 79 -12.20 7.43 -14.05
C GLU A 79 -13.26 6.99 -13.03
N ASP A 80 -14.48 6.67 -13.47
CA ASP A 80 -15.55 6.14 -12.60
C ASP A 80 -15.18 4.80 -11.97
N GLY A 81 -14.58 3.89 -12.74
CA GLY A 81 -14.10 2.60 -12.25
C GLY A 81 -13.02 2.75 -11.18
N MET A 82 -12.02 3.61 -11.44
CA MET A 82 -10.97 3.90 -10.45
C MET A 82 -11.52 4.56 -9.19
N ALA A 83 -12.48 5.48 -9.33
CA ALA A 83 -13.10 6.14 -8.18
C ALA A 83 -13.81 5.13 -7.26
N GLN A 84 -14.48 4.12 -7.83
CA GLN A 84 -15.12 3.06 -7.04
C GLN A 84 -14.12 2.18 -6.30
N GLU A 85 -13.00 1.83 -6.92
CA GLU A 85 -11.95 1.02 -6.27
C GLU A 85 -11.28 1.80 -5.13
N VAL A 86 -10.91 3.06 -5.37
CA VAL A 86 -10.30 3.93 -4.36
C VAL A 86 -11.26 4.19 -3.19
N PHE A 87 -12.56 4.35 -3.47
CA PHE A 87 -13.56 4.54 -2.43
C PHE A 87 -13.65 3.33 -1.49
N GLN A 88 -13.61 2.10 -2.03
CA GLN A 88 -13.63 0.88 -1.21
C GLN A 88 -12.37 0.75 -0.34
N VAL A 89 -11.20 1.03 -0.89
CA VAL A 89 -9.93 1.01 -0.13
C VAL A 89 -9.94 2.06 0.99
N SER A 90 -10.40 3.28 0.70
CA SER A 90 -10.49 4.35 1.70
C SER A 90 -11.45 4.02 2.85
N ARG A 91 -12.56 3.33 2.56
CA ARG A 91 -13.53 2.88 3.56
C ARG A 91 -12.94 1.79 4.46
N ALA A 92 -12.18 0.86 3.90
CA ALA A 92 -11.51 -0.20 4.66
C ALA A 92 -10.40 0.38 5.57
N LEU A 93 -9.60 1.32 5.07
CA LEU A 93 -8.59 2.01 5.89
C LEU A 93 -9.24 2.80 7.04
N ARG A 94 -10.38 3.45 6.77
CA ARG A 94 -11.12 4.18 7.81
C ARG A 94 -11.64 3.26 8.91
N SER A 95 -12.18 2.08 8.57
CA SER A 95 -12.64 1.12 9.60
C SER A 95 -11.48 0.54 10.40
N TRP A 96 -10.34 0.27 9.76
CA TRP A 96 -9.11 -0.14 10.44
C TRP A 96 -8.60 0.93 11.42
N ASN A 97 -8.57 2.19 11.00
CA ASN A 97 -8.16 3.29 11.87
C ASN A 97 -9.10 3.44 13.08
N VAL A 98 -10.41 3.28 12.90
CA VAL A 98 -11.38 3.29 14.01
C VAL A 98 -11.12 2.13 14.96
N ALA A 99 -10.91 0.91 14.45
CA ALA A 99 -10.60 -0.25 15.27
C ALA A 99 -9.28 -0.08 16.05
N ALA A 100 -8.24 0.45 15.40
CA ALA A 100 -6.96 0.74 16.04
C ALA A 100 -7.10 1.80 17.15
N ALA A 101 -7.87 2.87 16.90
CA ALA A 101 -8.15 3.88 17.92
C ALA A 101 -8.89 3.29 19.13
N LEU A 102 -9.89 2.44 18.89
CA LEU A 102 -10.61 1.76 19.97
C LEU A 102 -9.67 0.85 20.77
N LEU A 103 -8.86 0.02 20.12
CA LEU A 103 -7.87 -0.83 20.78
C LEU A 103 -6.86 -0.02 21.59
N LEU A 104 -6.38 1.10 21.06
CA LEU A 104 -5.47 2.00 21.79
C LEU A 104 -6.16 2.60 23.01
N THR A 105 -7.39 3.12 22.88
CA THR A 105 -8.11 3.68 24.03
C THR A 105 -8.40 2.65 25.11
N PHE A 106 -8.75 1.43 24.72
CA PHE A 106 -9.02 0.34 25.65
C PHE A 106 -7.74 -0.16 26.34
N GLY A 107 -6.66 -0.31 25.58
CA GLY A 107 -5.35 -0.69 26.11
C GLY A 107 -4.77 0.37 27.04
N LEU A 108 -4.89 1.66 26.68
CA LEU A 108 -4.50 2.76 27.55
C LEU A 108 -5.36 2.76 28.82
N GLY A 109 -6.68 2.57 28.68
CA GLY A 109 -7.62 2.49 29.80
C GLY A 109 -7.30 1.37 30.78
N MET A 110 -7.01 0.16 30.29
CA MET A 110 -6.56 -0.97 31.12
C MET A 110 -5.22 -0.68 31.80
N TRP A 111 -4.26 -0.11 31.08
CA TRP A 111 -2.95 0.21 31.64
C TRP A 111 -3.05 1.27 32.75
N LEU A 112 -3.86 2.30 32.54
CA LEU A 112 -4.16 3.33 33.54
C LEU A 112 -4.93 2.73 34.74
N SER A 113 -5.91 1.86 34.51
CA SER A 113 -6.65 1.23 35.62
C SER A 113 -5.73 0.36 36.48
N ASP A 114 -4.83 -0.41 35.89
CA ASP A 114 -3.87 -1.23 36.65
C ASP A 114 -2.94 -0.36 37.51
N ARG A 115 -2.54 0.82 37.02
CA ARG A 115 -1.71 1.79 37.76
C ARG A 115 -2.46 2.51 38.89
N PHE A 116 -3.74 2.84 38.67
CA PHE A 116 -4.54 3.56 39.66
C PHE A 116 -5.18 2.66 40.72
N LEU A 117 -5.60 1.44 40.36
CA LEU A 117 -6.17 0.48 41.32
C LEU A 117 -5.11 -0.14 42.24
N THR A 118 -3.86 -0.28 41.77
CA THR A 118 -2.73 -0.66 42.64
C THR A 118 -2.22 0.48 43.52
N SER A 119 -2.64 1.71 43.26
CA SER A 119 -2.33 2.90 44.07
C SER A 119 -3.54 3.39 44.89
N GLY A 120 -4.61 2.59 45.00
CA GLY A 120 -5.74 2.88 45.89
C GLY A 120 -5.27 2.93 47.35
N PRO A 121 -5.85 3.82 48.19
CA PRO A 121 -5.33 4.16 49.51
C PRO A 121 -5.36 2.94 50.44
N GLN A 122 -4.21 2.31 50.62
CA GLN A 122 -3.97 1.44 51.77
C GLN A 122 -3.93 2.33 53.03
N ASN A 123 -4.62 1.88 54.08
CA ASN A 123 -4.58 2.37 55.47
C ASN A 123 -5.41 3.62 55.82
N VAL A 124 -6.71 3.44 56.11
CA VAL A 124 -7.40 4.28 57.13
C VAL A 124 -8.40 3.50 58.01
N TYR A 125 -8.87 2.32 57.62
CA TYR A 125 -9.96 1.63 58.36
C TYR A 125 -9.55 0.68 59.51
N ALA A 126 -8.29 0.70 59.97
CA ALA A 126 -7.86 -0.19 61.07
C ALA A 126 -7.78 0.49 62.45
N SER A 127 -8.02 1.80 62.57
CA SER A 127 -7.83 2.53 63.83
C SER A 127 -9.13 2.86 64.57
N GLN A 128 -10.29 2.60 64.00
CA GLN A 128 -11.57 3.07 64.57
C GLN A 128 -12.22 2.09 65.57
N SER A 129 -11.83 0.81 65.58
CA SER A 129 -12.42 -0.17 66.49
C SER A 129 -11.84 -0.11 67.91
N SER A 130 -10.53 0.16 68.04
CA SER A 130 -9.89 0.22 69.38
C SER A 130 -10.33 1.43 70.20
N ASP A 131 -10.61 2.57 69.55
CA ASP A 131 -11.05 3.78 70.24
C ASP A 131 -12.51 3.67 70.74
N LEU A 132 -13.33 2.88 70.04
CA LEU A 132 -14.72 2.61 70.43
C LEU A 132 -14.78 1.68 71.64
N ASP A 133 -13.96 0.63 71.65
CA ASP A 133 -13.89 -0.30 72.78
C ASP A 133 -13.33 0.41 74.03
N ALA A 134 -12.32 1.28 73.88
CA ALA A 134 -11.79 2.07 74.99
C ALA A 134 -12.82 3.06 75.56
N ALA A 135 -13.59 3.74 74.70
CA ALA A 135 -14.63 4.66 75.14
C ALA A 135 -15.80 3.96 75.87
N ILE A 136 -16.13 2.73 75.45
CA ILE A 136 -17.17 1.93 76.10
C ILE A 136 -16.69 1.43 77.46
N GLU A 137 -15.43 1.02 77.58
CA GLU A 137 -14.84 0.58 78.85
C GLU A 137 -14.75 1.73 79.86
N GLU A 138 -14.43 2.95 79.40
CA GLU A 138 -14.43 4.16 80.23
C GLU A 138 -15.84 4.51 80.73
N LEU A 139 -16.87 4.34 79.89
CA LEU A 139 -18.26 4.63 80.26
C LEU A 139 -18.82 3.62 81.27
N LEU A 140 -18.43 2.35 81.14
CA LEU A 140 -18.86 1.28 82.05
C LEU A 140 -18.15 1.33 83.41
N ASN A 141 -16.89 1.77 83.44
CA ASN A 141 -16.11 1.87 84.68
C ASN A 141 -16.24 3.22 85.38
N ARG A 142 -17.06 4.14 84.86
CA ARG A 142 -17.30 5.44 85.50
C ARG A 142 -18.15 5.26 86.77
N PRO A 143 -17.62 5.53 87.97
CA PRO A 143 -18.41 5.45 89.19
C PRO A 143 -19.55 6.50 89.15
N PRO A 144 -20.73 6.22 89.73
CA PRO A 144 -21.81 7.18 89.79
C PRO A 144 -21.34 8.42 90.55
N ALA A 145 -21.58 9.60 89.98
CA ALA A 145 -21.23 10.86 90.63
C ALA A 145 -21.96 10.95 91.98
N ASP A 146 -21.19 11.10 93.06
CA ASP A 146 -21.73 11.31 94.40
C ASP A 146 -22.60 12.58 94.42
N PRO A 147 -23.91 12.48 94.75
CA PRO A 147 -24.78 13.64 94.86
C PRO A 147 -24.57 14.35 96.22
N ALA A 148 -23.33 14.66 96.58
CA ALA A 148 -22.99 15.26 97.87
C ALA A 148 -21.89 16.33 97.75
N SER A 149 -22.02 17.24 96.78
CA SER A 149 -21.35 18.53 96.80
C SER A 149 -22.27 19.62 96.28
N SER A 150 -23.23 19.98 97.13
CA SER A 150 -23.97 21.24 97.05
C SER A 150 -24.29 21.66 98.47
N HIS A 151 -23.33 22.31 99.13
CA HIS A 151 -23.53 23.50 99.97
C HIS A 151 -22.19 24.05 100.47
#